data_AF-A0A7S4DH49-F1
#
_entry.id   AF-A0A7S4DH49-F1
#
_cell.length_a   1.000
_cell.length_b   1.000
_cell.length_c   1.000
_cell.angle_alpha   90.00
_cell.angle_beta   90.00
_cell.angle_gamma   90.00
#
_symmetry.space_group_name_H-M   'P 1'
#
loop_
_entity.id
_entity.type
_entity.pdbx_description
1 polymer ?
#
loop_
_entity_poly.entity_id
_entity_poly.type
_entity_poly.pdbx_seq_one_letter_code
_entity_poly.pdbx_strand_id
1 'polypeptide(L)'
;LGISLTPESSREMAETRTLVKVCGLNSAEAACHAAASGADMLGFIFVKKSARYITPEAAVEIVGAVDKWIQENKKETPSLPQQGAERGEAKGQLRHPLLRCLGVKCQL
;
A
#
# COMPACT_ATOMS: atom_id res chain seq x y z
N LEU A 1 -37.91 24.22 21.77
CA LEU A 1 -36.51 24.14 22.21
C LEU A 1 -35.81 23.15 21.31
N GLY A 2 -35.19 23.66 20.25
CA GLY A 2 -34.49 22.86 19.26
C GLY A 2 -33.10 22.48 19.73
N ILE A 3 -32.69 21.26 19.41
CA ILE A 3 -31.30 20.94 19.15
C ILE A 3 -31.26 20.20 17.80
N SER A 4 -31.02 20.98 16.74
CA SER A 4 -30.48 20.43 15.51
C SER A 4 -29.10 19.90 15.87
N LEU A 5 -28.96 18.57 16.01
CA LEU A 5 -27.65 17.94 16.08
C LEU A 5 -27.05 18.03 14.69
N THR A 6 -26.39 19.14 14.40
CA THR A 6 -25.41 19.21 13.33
C THR A 6 -24.34 18.17 13.65
N PRO A 7 -23.94 17.28 12.73
CA PRO A 7 -22.69 16.58 12.86
C PRO A 7 -21.56 17.58 12.55
N GLU A 8 -21.34 18.53 13.46
CA GLU A 8 -20.14 19.38 13.52
C GLU A 8 -18.96 18.64 14.19
N SER A 9 -18.98 17.31 14.23
CA SER A 9 -17.87 16.50 14.71
C SER A 9 -17.11 15.86 13.54
N SER A 10 -16.57 16.71 12.67
CA SER A 10 -15.73 16.32 11.53
C SER A 10 -14.33 15.80 11.92
N ARG A 11 -14.16 15.29 13.15
CA ARG A 11 -12.91 14.70 13.63
C ARG A 11 -13.03 13.31 14.29
N GLU A 12 -14.21 12.74 14.49
CA GLU A 12 -14.31 11.52 15.29
C GLU A 12 -14.94 10.34 14.54
N MET A 13 -14.08 9.69 13.75
CA MET A 13 -13.83 8.25 13.67
C MET A 13 -13.02 8.00 12.41
N ALA A 14 -11.73 8.38 12.45
CA ALA A 14 -10.80 7.93 11.42
C ALA A 14 -10.68 6.40 11.55
N GLU A 15 -11.41 5.69 10.70
CA GLU A 15 -11.28 4.25 10.45
C GLU A 15 -9.83 3.81 10.65
N THR A 16 -9.54 3.16 11.78
CA THR A 16 -8.19 2.67 12.09
C THR A 16 -7.94 1.43 11.24
N ARG A 17 -7.69 1.65 9.94
CA ARG A 17 -7.39 0.58 9.01
C ARG A 17 -6.00 0.01 9.33
N THR A 18 -5.91 -1.32 9.40
CA THR A 18 -4.62 -2.01 9.56
C THR A 18 -3.75 -1.74 8.33
N LEU A 19 -2.54 -1.23 8.55
CA LEU A 19 -1.54 -1.07 7.50
C LEU A 19 -0.72 -2.36 7.34
N VAL A 20 -0.45 -2.74 6.09
CA VAL A 20 0.30 -3.96 5.76
C VAL A 20 1.65 -3.62 5.15
N LYS A 21 2.74 -4.13 5.76
CA LYS A 21 4.11 -4.05 5.24
C LYS A 21 4.59 -5.42 4.77
N VAL A 22 5.11 -5.50 3.55
CA VAL A 22 5.80 -6.68 3.02
C VAL A 22 7.31 -6.44 3.05
N CYS A 23 8.07 -7.29 3.77
CA CYS A 23 9.48 -7.06 4.09
C CYS A 23 10.42 -8.10 3.45
N GLY A 24 11.63 -7.66 3.07
CA GLY A 24 12.68 -8.52 2.52
C GLY A 24 12.49 -8.80 1.04
N LEU A 25 11.92 -7.86 0.29
CA LEU A 25 11.80 -7.98 -1.16
C LEU A 25 13.16 -7.78 -1.83
N ASN A 26 13.42 -8.53 -2.89
CA ASN A 26 14.68 -8.47 -3.64
C ASN A 26 14.48 -8.55 -5.17
N SER A 27 13.24 -8.51 -5.65
CA SER A 27 12.92 -8.51 -7.09
C SER A 27 11.77 -7.54 -7.39
N ALA A 28 11.78 -7.01 -8.62
CA ALA A 28 10.70 -6.15 -9.11
C ALA A 28 9.36 -6.87 -9.18
N GLU A 29 9.36 -8.14 -9.62
CA GLU A 29 8.15 -8.96 -9.70
C GLU A 29 7.47 -9.12 -8.35
N ALA A 30 8.22 -9.50 -7.31
CA ALA A 30 7.67 -9.67 -5.97
C ALA A 30 7.16 -8.34 -5.39
N ALA A 31 7.84 -7.24 -5.67
CA ALA A 31 7.44 -5.91 -5.24
C ALA A 31 6.14 -5.44 -5.93
N CYS A 32 6.02 -5.63 -7.25
CA CYS A 32 4.80 -5.34 -8.00
C CYS A 32 3.64 -6.25 -7.54
N HIS A 33 3.91 -7.53 -7.29
CA HIS A 33 2.89 -8.45 -6.78
C HIS A 33 2.39 -8.06 -5.38
N ALA A 34 3.29 -7.64 -4.50
CA ALA A 34 2.94 -7.13 -3.18
C ALA A 34 2.07 -5.86 -3.27
N ALA A 35 2.45 -4.91 -4.14
CA ALA A 35 1.66 -3.72 -4.41
C ALA A 35 0.27 -4.07 -4.98
N ALA A 36 0.21 -5.00 -5.93
CA ALA A 36 -1.04 -5.50 -6.50
C ALA A 36 -1.94 -6.17 -5.44
N SER A 37 -1.34 -6.83 -4.46
CA SER A 37 -2.06 -7.49 -3.37
C SER A 37 -2.59 -6.51 -2.29
N GLY A 38 -2.30 -5.21 -2.43
CA GLY A 38 -2.77 -4.17 -1.50
C GLY A 38 -1.82 -3.91 -0.33
N ALA A 39 -0.53 -4.22 -0.45
CA ALA A 39 0.46 -3.81 0.54
C ALA A 39 0.56 -2.28 0.61
N ASP A 40 0.51 -1.71 1.81
CA ASP A 40 0.71 -0.28 2.03
C ASP A 40 2.20 0.11 1.95
N MET A 41 3.10 -0.81 2.32
CA MET A 41 4.53 -0.55 2.42
C MET A 41 5.36 -1.74 1.94
N LEU A 42 6.46 -1.44 1.24
CA LEU A 42 7.46 -2.41 0.81
C LEU A 42 8.77 -2.19 1.60
N GLY A 43 9.46 -3.27 1.97
CA GLY A 43 10.68 -3.22 2.76
C GLY A 43 11.83 -3.99 2.14
N PHE A 44 13.01 -3.37 2.13
CA PHE A 44 14.27 -3.91 1.62
C PHE A 44 15.25 -4.16 2.77
N ILE A 45 16.18 -5.10 2.61
CA ILE A 45 17.19 -5.43 3.63
C ILE A 45 18.57 -5.05 3.10
N PHE A 46 19.25 -4.12 3.77
CA PHE A 46 20.59 -3.64 3.43
C PHE A 46 21.71 -4.25 4.29
N VAL A 47 21.42 -5.34 5.01
CA VAL A 47 22.39 -6.09 5.81
C VAL A 47 23.04 -7.19 4.97
N LYS A 48 24.35 -7.08 4.69
CA LYS A 48 25.11 -8.02 3.83
C LYS A 48 25.03 -9.50 4.23
N LYS A 49 24.77 -9.80 5.52
CA LYS A 49 24.64 -11.18 6.03
C LYS A 49 23.29 -11.82 5.68
N SER A 50 22.28 -11.03 5.29
CA SER A 50 20.95 -11.54 4.96
C SER A 50 20.93 -12.18 3.58
N ALA A 51 20.28 -13.35 3.46
CA ALA A 51 20.00 -13.95 2.15
C ALA A 51 19.09 -13.08 1.25
N ARG A 52 18.37 -12.12 1.85
CA ARG A 52 17.50 -11.15 1.16
C ARG A 52 18.18 -9.78 1.02
N TYR A 53 19.51 -9.73 1.14
CA TYR A 53 20.28 -8.51 0.94
C TYR A 53 20.14 -8.00 -0.49
N ILE A 54 19.92 -6.69 -0.63
CA ILE A 54 20.06 -5.98 -1.91
C ILE A 54 20.91 -4.73 -1.73
N THR A 55 21.44 -4.19 -2.82
CA THR A 55 22.11 -2.88 -2.78
C THR A 55 21.08 -1.74 -2.85
N PRO A 56 21.42 -0.52 -2.38
CA PRO A 56 20.56 0.64 -2.54
C PRO A 56 20.19 0.93 -4.01
N GLU A 57 21.11 0.70 -4.95
CA GLU A 57 20.89 0.89 -6.39
C GLU A 57 19.84 -0.09 -6.93
N ALA A 58 19.95 -1.36 -6.57
CA ALA A 58 18.94 -2.36 -6.90
C ALA A 58 17.57 -2.04 -6.27
N ALA A 59 17.55 -1.46 -5.07
CA ALA A 59 16.30 -1.01 -4.45
C ALA A 59 15.64 0.12 -5.26
N VAL A 60 16.44 1.07 -5.78
CA VAL A 60 15.94 2.15 -6.65
C VAL A 60 15.34 1.58 -7.93
N GLU A 61 15.98 0.60 -8.56
CA GLU A 61 15.45 -0.07 -9.76
C GLU A 61 14.10 -0.76 -9.47
N ILE A 62 14.00 -1.47 -8.35
CA ILE A 62 12.75 -2.13 -7.92
C ILE A 62 11.65 -1.09 -7.67
N VAL A 63 11.96 0.01 -6.98
CA VAL A 63 11.00 1.08 -6.71
C VAL A 63 10.51 1.73 -8.02
N GLY A 64 11.40 1.95 -8.98
CA GLY A 64 11.04 2.47 -10.30
C GLY A 64 10.10 1.53 -11.07
N ALA A 65 10.33 0.21 -10.99
CA ALA A 65 9.43 -0.78 -11.59
C ALA A 65 8.03 -0.76 -10.95
N VAL A 66 7.94 -0.62 -9.63
CA VAL A 66 6.67 -0.51 -8.91
C VAL A 66 5.93 0.78 -9.27
N ASP A 67 6.63 1.92 -9.34
CA ASP A 67 5.99 3.19 -9.73
C ASP A 67 5.43 3.11 -11.16
N LYS A 68 6.23 2.60 -12.11
CA LYS A 68 5.76 2.37 -13.48
C LYS A 68 4.51 1.48 -13.50
N TRP A 69 4.53 0.36 -12.79
CA TRP A 69 3.39 -0.54 -12.67
C TRP A 69 2.16 0.18 -12.10
N ILE A 70 2.32 1.00 -11.06
CA ILE A 70 1.23 1.80 -10.50
C ILE A 70 0.63 2.76 -11.53
N GLN A 71 1.46 3.47 -12.31
CA GLN A 71 0.96 4.41 -13.32
C GLN A 71 0.19 3.69 -14.43
N GLU A 72 0.64 2.50 -14.84
CA GLU A 72 -0.02 1.69 -15.86
C GLU A 72 -1.37 1.13 -15.39
N ASN A 73 -1.50 0.82 -14.10
CA ASN A 73 -2.70 0.20 -13.51
C ASN A 73 -3.68 1.20 -12.87
N LYS A 74 -3.48 2.51 -13.09
CA LYS A 74 -4.21 3.61 -12.42
C LYS A 74 -5.60 3.94 -12.99
N LYS A 75 -6.11 3.17 -13.96
CA LYS A 75 -7.41 3.46 -14.61
C LYS A 75 -8.58 2.98 -13.74
N GLU A 76 -9.18 3.95 -13.07
CA GLU A 76 -10.48 3.93 -12.36
C GLU A 76 -10.53 3.13 -11.06
N THR A 77 -10.43 3.84 -9.93
CA THR A 77 -11.02 3.38 -8.67
C THR A 77 -12.29 4.17 -8.41
N PRO A 78 -13.49 3.56 -8.43
CA PRO A 78 -14.69 4.20 -7.94
C PRO A 78 -14.63 4.27 -6.42
N SER A 79 -14.96 5.44 -5.86
CA SER A 79 -15.18 5.63 -4.43
C SER A 79 -16.46 4.91 -4.01
N LEU A 80 -16.36 3.80 -3.28
CA LEU A 80 -17.51 3.13 -2.70
C LEU A 80 -17.30 2.79 -1.21
N PRO A 81 -18.40 2.77 -0.44
CA PRO A 81 -18.40 2.62 1.00
C PRO A 81 -18.06 1.18 1.40
N GLN A 82 -17.40 1.08 2.54
CA GLN A 82 -16.74 -0.13 3.02
C GLN A 82 -17.75 -1.05 3.73
N GLN A 83 -17.92 -2.29 3.27
CA GLN A 83 -18.65 -3.33 3.98
C GLN A 83 -17.89 -4.66 3.95
N GLY A 84 -17.78 -5.28 5.13
CA GLY A 84 -17.83 -6.73 5.35
C GLY A 84 -16.63 -7.58 4.97
N ALA A 85 -15.95 -8.15 5.97
CA ALA A 85 -15.06 -9.29 5.77
C ALA A 85 -15.88 -10.55 5.50
N GLU A 86 -15.82 -11.10 4.30
CA GLU A 86 -16.28 -12.47 4.02
C GLU A 86 -15.16 -13.30 3.38
N ARG A 87 -15.03 -14.52 3.93
CA ARG A 87 -13.99 -15.50 3.64
C ARG A 87 -14.45 -16.31 2.43
N GLY A 88 -14.05 -15.90 1.23
CA GLY A 88 -14.34 -16.65 0.02
C GLY A 88 -14.04 -15.87 -1.25
N GLU A 89 -13.34 -16.54 -2.16
CA GLU A 89 -13.20 -16.23 -3.59
C GLU A 89 -12.32 -15.06 -4.03
N ALA A 90 -11.35 -15.45 -4.87
CA ALA A 90 -10.36 -14.61 -5.53
C ALA A 90 -11.02 -13.62 -6.48
N LYS A 91 -10.98 -12.33 -6.14
CA LYS A 91 -10.97 -11.22 -7.11
C LYS A 91 -10.00 -10.17 -6.60
N GLY A 92 -8.82 -10.10 -7.24
CA GLY A 92 -7.80 -9.09 -6.98
C GLY A 92 -8.32 -7.70 -7.34
N GLN A 93 -9.06 -7.10 -6.42
CA GLN A 93 -9.50 -5.72 -6.51
C GLN A 93 -8.32 -4.83 -6.07
N LEU A 94 -7.54 -4.36 -7.04
CA LEU A 94 -6.42 -3.43 -6.83
C LEU A 94 -6.94 -2.16 -6.13
N ARG A 95 -6.50 -1.90 -4.90
CA ARG A 95 -6.91 -0.73 -4.09
C ARG A 95 -5.78 0.29 -4.04
N HIS A 96 -5.76 1.26 -4.95
CA HIS A 96 -4.66 2.25 -4.99
C HIS A 96 -5.14 3.71 -5.15
N PRO A 97 -5.04 4.53 -4.10
CA PRO A 97 -5.20 5.98 -4.18
C PRO A 97 -3.86 6.76 -4.15
N LEU A 98 -2.70 6.13 -4.42
CA LEU A 98 -1.32 6.52 -4.06
C LEU A 98 -0.88 5.80 -2.77
N LEU A 99 0.24 5.05 -2.82
CA LEU A 99 1.31 5.16 -1.80
C LEU A 99 1.23 6.58 -1.25
N ARG A 100 0.63 6.82 -0.08
CA ARG A 100 -0.10 8.07 0.19
C ARG A 100 0.81 9.28 0.50
N CYS A 101 1.67 9.64 -0.45
CA CYS A 101 3.03 10.21 -0.37
C CYS A 101 4.06 9.12 -0.69
N LEU A 102 5.16 9.46 -1.38
CA LEU A 102 6.41 8.69 -1.47
C LEU A 102 6.84 8.16 -0.08
N GLY A 103 6.24 7.05 0.31
CA GLY A 103 6.20 6.52 1.68
C GLY A 103 6.53 5.04 1.70
N VAL A 104 7.21 4.57 0.64
CA VAL A 104 8.34 3.66 0.85
C VAL A 104 9.31 4.44 1.73
N LYS A 105 9.03 4.49 3.04
CA LYS A 105 10.09 4.70 4.01
C LYS A 105 10.96 3.46 3.86
N CYS A 106 11.86 3.50 2.89
CA CYS A 106 13.18 2.94 3.06
C CYS A 106 13.65 3.53 4.39
N GLN A 107 13.42 2.81 5.49
CA GLN A 107 14.30 2.94 6.64
C GLN A 107 15.64 2.39 6.14
N LEU A 108 16.40 3.29 5.50
CA LEU A 108 17.85 3.22 5.45
C LEU A 108 18.39 3.17 6.88
#